data_AF-A0A059CMV9-F1
#
_entry.id   AF-A0A059CMV9-F1
#
_cell.length_a   1.000
_cell.length_b   1.000
_cell.length_c   1.000
_cell.angle_alpha   90.00
_cell.angle_beta   90.00
_cell.angle_gamma   90.00
#
_symmetry.space_group_name_H-M   'P 1'
#
loop_
_entity.id
_entity.type
_entity.pdbx_description
1 polymer ?
#
loop_
_entity_poly.entity_id
_entity_poly.type
_entity_poly.pdbx_seq_one_letter_code
_entity_poly.pdbx_strand_id
1 'polypeptide(L)'
;MESELYEAAMKGNVHSLLELLERDKLLLDRIMTGNRNETPLHIAAMLGHLDFVEEILARKTELAREQDSQSSTPLHLAAANGYLHIVKSLVRVDPEICLVRDKYKRNPLHVAAMKGRVDVLECLVRARHDAAHSVVEHGQTILHLWVKHNKLEALKLLIGMLGNDQFINLKDEDGNTILHLAATDGQTETIIFLTNKGVDPNITNSKGFTALGLLAQGQSMERAFEIVNYVPQTSENHDPSKRTVVPNNTVTNFHTLTEKEIKRERKRKWQKGMHEALMVVAILVATMAYEAGKDPPNESAKKMKGFKNCYKSFKAFNTISFIASLSTIMLLISGLPLKRRRITTWIVMLTMWVAITCTALSYSILMVLASPEEDKMYDPLNPIKDPVVVTAVQAWTGLMSLIFLCHIIRLIWKL
;
A
#
# COMPACT_ATOMS: atom_id res chain seq x y z
N MET A 1 14.86 -13.61 37.49
CA MET A 1 15.18 -14.80 36.66
C MET A 1 14.45 -14.84 35.33
N GLU A 2 13.11 -15.04 35.26
CA GLU A 2 12.44 -15.07 33.95
C GLU A 2 12.64 -13.76 33.17
N SER A 3 12.39 -12.60 33.78
CA SER A 3 12.63 -11.30 33.13
C SER A 3 14.06 -11.11 32.64
N GLU A 4 15.05 -11.63 33.37
CA GLU A 4 16.47 -11.57 32.99
C GLU A 4 16.76 -12.50 31.80
N LEU A 5 16.10 -13.65 31.72
CA LEU A 5 16.19 -14.55 30.56
C LEU A 5 15.61 -13.88 29.29
N TYR A 6 14.49 -13.18 29.42
CA TYR A 6 13.91 -12.40 28.32
C TYR A 6 14.83 -11.24 27.92
N GLU A 7 15.46 -10.56 28.87
CA GLU A 7 16.44 -9.50 28.57
C GLU A 7 17.70 -10.07 27.89
N ALA A 8 18.20 -11.21 28.34
CA ALA A 8 19.31 -11.92 27.71
C ALA A 8 18.95 -12.33 26.28
N ALA A 9 17.73 -12.81 26.04
CA ALA A 9 17.24 -13.14 24.70
C ALA A 9 17.11 -11.91 23.80
N MET A 10 16.63 -10.77 24.34
CA MET A 10 16.58 -9.51 23.59
C MET A 10 17.98 -9.04 23.15
N LYS A 11 18.98 -9.22 24.02
CA LYS A 11 20.38 -8.83 23.76
C LYS A 11 21.18 -9.89 23.00
N GLY A 12 20.68 -11.13 22.90
CA GLY A 12 21.43 -12.26 22.36
C GLY A 12 22.60 -12.71 23.26
N ASN A 13 22.56 -12.41 24.56
CA ASN A 13 23.68 -12.68 25.47
C ASN A 13 23.67 -14.13 25.96
N VAL A 14 24.47 -14.98 25.29
CA VAL A 14 24.63 -16.39 25.65
C VAL A 14 25.27 -16.57 27.04
N HIS A 15 26.20 -15.70 27.43
CA HIS A 15 26.83 -15.81 28.75
C HIS A 15 25.80 -15.65 29.88
N SER A 16 24.94 -14.63 29.80
CA SER A 16 23.85 -14.44 30.77
C SER A 16 22.84 -15.59 30.74
N LEU A 17 22.57 -16.18 29.57
CA LEU A 17 21.75 -17.40 29.47
C LEU A 17 22.38 -18.54 30.26
N LEU A 18 23.67 -18.82 30.05
CA LEU A 18 24.39 -19.89 30.73
C LEU A 18 24.39 -19.70 32.25
N GLU A 19 24.70 -18.49 32.74
CA GLU A 19 24.67 -18.17 34.18
C GLU A 19 23.28 -18.39 34.79
N LEU A 20 22.21 -17.98 34.09
CA LEU A 20 20.84 -18.17 34.56
C LEU A 20 20.46 -19.65 34.64
N LEU A 21 20.90 -20.46 33.66
CA LEU A 21 20.64 -21.89 33.62
C LEU A 21 21.48 -22.69 34.64
N GLU A 22 22.66 -22.19 35.00
CA GLU A 22 23.43 -22.73 36.13
C GLU A 22 22.74 -22.49 37.47
N ARG A 23 22.12 -21.31 37.65
CA ARG A 23 21.38 -20.96 38.87
C ARG A 23 20.05 -21.73 38.99
N ASP A 24 19.34 -21.94 37.89
CA ASP A 24 18.07 -22.67 37.86
C ASP A 24 17.99 -23.59 36.63
N LYS A 25 18.27 -24.88 36.84
CA LYS A 25 18.26 -25.91 35.78
C LYS A 25 16.88 -26.14 35.16
N LEU A 26 15.81 -25.82 35.88
CA LEU A 26 14.42 -26.00 35.44
C LEU A 26 13.82 -24.71 34.87
N LEU A 27 14.64 -23.67 34.67
CA LEU A 27 14.18 -22.37 34.19
C LEU A 27 13.45 -22.48 32.84
N LEU A 28 13.99 -23.26 31.90
CA LEU A 28 13.35 -23.46 30.58
C LEU A 28 12.06 -24.26 30.66
N ASP A 29 11.97 -25.24 31.57
CA ASP A 29 10.72 -26.00 31.79
C ASP A 29 9.62 -25.09 32.35
N ARG A 30 9.97 -24.18 33.26
CA ARG A 30 9.00 -23.21 33.81
C ARG A 30 8.45 -22.28 32.74
N ILE A 31 9.29 -21.83 31.81
CA ILE A 31 8.87 -21.00 30.67
C ILE A 31 7.82 -21.72 29.82
N MET A 32 7.96 -23.04 29.63
CA MET A 32 6.98 -23.84 28.87
C MET A 32 5.60 -23.87 29.53
N THR A 33 5.56 -23.90 30.86
CA THR A 33 4.31 -23.89 31.63
C THR A 33 3.79 -22.49 31.98
N GLY A 34 4.52 -21.45 31.57
CA GLY A 34 4.25 -20.07 31.96
C GLY A 34 3.11 -19.44 31.17
N ASN A 35 2.48 -18.41 31.75
CA ASN A 35 1.39 -17.66 31.11
C ASN A 35 1.88 -16.65 30.05
N ARG A 36 3.13 -16.74 29.60
CA ARG A 36 3.67 -15.83 28.57
C ARG A 36 3.45 -16.44 27.21
N ASN A 37 2.82 -15.68 26.33
CA ASN A 37 2.56 -16.14 24.98
C ASN A 37 3.85 -16.29 24.17
N GLU A 38 4.86 -15.44 24.38
CA GLU A 38 6.11 -15.47 23.60
C GLU A 38 7.26 -16.04 24.43
N THR A 39 8.01 -17.00 23.88
CA THR A 39 9.17 -17.61 24.56
C THR A 39 10.47 -16.86 24.24
N PRO A 40 11.55 -17.02 25.05
CA PRO A 40 12.87 -16.44 24.74
C PRO A 40 13.41 -16.86 23.36
N LEU A 41 13.04 -18.06 22.88
CA LEU A 41 13.41 -18.54 21.56
C LEU A 41 12.72 -17.76 20.43
N HIS A 42 11.46 -17.35 20.60
CA HIS A 42 10.77 -16.48 19.64
C HIS A 42 11.51 -15.15 19.47
N ILE A 43 11.89 -14.53 20.59
CA ILE A 43 12.61 -13.25 20.60
C ILE A 43 13.96 -13.39 19.91
N ALA A 44 14.75 -14.40 20.29
CA ALA A 44 16.06 -14.63 19.68
C ALA A 44 15.96 -14.91 18.18
N ALA A 45 14.96 -15.71 17.76
CA ALA A 45 14.70 -15.99 16.35
C ALA A 45 14.20 -14.76 15.57
N MET A 46 13.42 -13.88 16.20
CA MET A 46 12.94 -12.62 15.62
C MET A 46 14.06 -11.59 15.47
N LEU A 47 15.02 -11.56 16.39
CA LEU A 47 16.10 -10.58 16.41
C LEU A 47 17.38 -11.06 15.72
N GLY A 48 17.50 -12.35 15.41
CA GLY A 48 18.62 -12.89 14.64
C GLY A 48 19.80 -13.39 15.47
N HIS A 49 19.57 -13.72 16.74
CA HIS A 49 20.62 -14.16 17.66
C HIS A 49 20.90 -15.66 17.52
N LEU A 50 21.70 -16.03 16.51
CA LEU A 50 21.98 -17.43 16.17
C LEU A 50 22.55 -18.25 17.34
N ASP A 51 23.62 -17.78 17.98
CA ASP A 51 24.28 -18.53 19.05
C ASP A 51 23.35 -18.77 20.24
N PHE A 52 22.49 -17.78 20.53
CA PHE A 52 21.48 -17.88 21.58
C PHE A 52 20.39 -18.89 21.22
N VAL A 53 19.95 -18.91 19.96
CA VAL A 53 19.01 -19.91 19.44
C VAL A 53 19.61 -21.31 19.57
N GLU A 54 20.86 -21.50 19.12
CA GLU A 54 21.51 -22.81 19.15
C GLU A 54 21.70 -23.35 20.57
N GLU A 55 22.08 -22.49 21.52
CA GLU A 55 22.22 -22.88 22.93
C GLU A 55 20.88 -23.27 23.56
N ILE A 56 19.80 -22.53 23.27
CA ILE A 56 18.45 -22.91 23.75
C ILE A 56 18.02 -24.25 23.14
N LEU A 57 18.19 -24.41 21.83
CA LEU A 57 17.81 -25.63 21.13
C LEU A 57 18.62 -26.86 21.60
N ALA A 58 19.88 -26.68 21.97
CA ALA A 58 20.72 -27.74 22.52
C ALA A 58 20.20 -28.27 23.87
N ARG A 59 19.49 -27.44 24.64
CA ARG A 59 19.00 -27.79 25.98
C ARG A 59 17.53 -28.17 26.01
N LYS A 60 16.70 -27.49 25.20
CA LYS A 60 15.24 -27.65 25.23
C LYS A 60 14.66 -27.46 23.83
N THR A 61 14.72 -28.52 23.02
CA THR A 61 14.22 -28.55 21.63
C THR A 61 12.72 -28.31 21.51
N GLU A 62 11.93 -28.69 22.53
CA GLU A 62 10.47 -28.50 22.59
C GLU A 62 10.05 -27.04 22.36
N LEU A 63 10.90 -26.07 22.76
CA LEU A 63 10.62 -24.63 22.58
C LEU A 63 10.50 -24.23 21.10
N ALA A 64 11.02 -25.03 20.17
CA ALA A 64 10.93 -24.76 18.74
C ALA A 64 9.51 -24.91 18.19
N ARG A 65 8.65 -25.69 18.86
CA ARG A 65 7.24 -25.91 18.49
C ARG A 65 6.28 -24.95 19.16
N GLU A 66 6.70 -24.26 20.21
CA GLU A 66 5.86 -23.32 20.93
C GLU A 66 5.33 -22.23 19.99
N GLN A 67 4.10 -21.82 20.24
CA GLN A 67 3.39 -20.86 19.40
C GLN A 67 3.10 -19.60 20.20
N ASP A 68 3.42 -18.46 19.60
CA ASP A 68 3.13 -17.16 20.20
C ASP A 68 1.64 -16.79 20.19
N SER A 69 1.34 -15.56 20.63
CA SER A 69 -0.03 -15.02 20.61
C SER A 69 -0.68 -14.96 19.22
N GLN A 70 0.12 -15.06 18.15
CA GLN A 70 -0.31 -15.09 16.76
C GLN A 70 -0.29 -16.51 16.19
N SER A 71 -0.17 -17.52 17.05
CA SER A 71 0.07 -18.91 16.69
C SER A 71 1.34 -19.13 15.84
N SER A 72 2.29 -18.20 15.90
CA SER A 72 3.53 -18.25 15.13
C SER A 72 4.61 -18.95 15.94
N THR A 73 5.34 -19.87 15.33
CA THR A 73 6.52 -20.50 15.94
C THR A 73 7.78 -19.65 15.75
N PRO A 74 8.90 -19.91 16.45
CA PRO A 74 10.17 -19.24 16.20
C PRO A 74 10.61 -19.33 14.73
N LEU A 75 10.27 -20.44 14.05
CA LEU A 75 10.56 -20.62 12.63
C LEU A 75 9.80 -19.64 11.74
N HIS A 76 8.56 -19.26 12.07
CA HIS A 76 7.83 -18.22 11.34
C HIS A 76 8.56 -16.87 11.42
N LEU A 77 9.04 -16.51 12.61
CA LEU A 77 9.72 -15.24 12.87
C LEU A 77 11.09 -15.18 12.17
N ALA A 78 11.89 -16.25 12.27
CA ALA A 78 13.15 -16.36 11.55
C ALA A 78 12.95 -16.33 10.02
N ALA A 79 11.91 -17.02 9.53
CA ALA A 79 11.59 -17.08 8.11
C ALA A 79 11.13 -15.72 7.56
N ALA A 80 10.36 -14.94 8.33
CA ALA A 80 9.95 -13.59 7.97
C ALA A 80 11.15 -12.63 7.81
N ASN A 81 12.10 -12.72 8.73
CA ASN A 81 13.26 -11.85 8.78
C ASN A 81 14.37 -12.28 7.81
N GLY A 82 14.37 -13.55 7.37
CA GLY A 82 15.34 -14.06 6.40
C GLY A 82 16.60 -14.64 7.05
N TYR A 83 16.56 -15.00 8.34
CA TYR A 83 17.72 -15.55 9.05
C TYR A 83 17.96 -17.02 8.70
N LEU A 84 18.62 -17.25 7.57
CA LEU A 84 18.85 -18.59 7.00
C LEU A 84 19.49 -19.58 7.98
N HIS A 85 20.49 -19.15 8.75
CA HIS A 85 21.18 -20.03 9.71
C HIS A 85 20.25 -20.47 10.85
N ILE A 86 19.45 -19.55 11.40
CA ILE A 86 18.45 -19.87 12.42
C ILE A 86 17.38 -20.80 11.86
N VAL A 87 16.92 -20.56 10.62
CA VAL A 87 15.99 -21.44 9.91
C VAL A 87 16.57 -22.86 9.81
N LYS A 88 17.83 -22.99 9.39
CA LYS A 88 18.51 -24.30 9.31
C LYS A 88 18.57 -24.99 10.68
N SER A 89 18.92 -24.27 11.74
CA SER A 89 19.03 -24.85 13.09
C SER A 89 17.66 -25.31 13.62
N LEU A 90 16.60 -24.52 13.42
CA LEU A 90 15.22 -24.88 13.82
C LEU A 90 14.67 -26.08 13.02
N VAL A 91 14.87 -26.08 11.70
CA VAL A 91 14.43 -27.17 10.81
C VAL A 91 15.17 -28.47 11.10
N ARG A 92 16.45 -28.40 11.49
CA ARG A 92 17.25 -29.57 11.86
C ARG A 92 16.74 -30.24 13.13
N VAL A 93 16.25 -29.45 14.09
CA VAL A 93 15.64 -29.98 15.32
C VAL A 93 14.35 -30.72 14.98
N ASP A 94 13.49 -30.10 14.16
CA ASP A 94 12.23 -30.71 13.77
C ASP A 94 11.68 -30.15 12.43
N PRO A 95 11.74 -30.95 11.35
CA PRO A 95 11.22 -30.55 10.05
C PRO A 95 9.70 -30.33 10.03
N GLU A 96 8.92 -30.96 10.91
CA GLU A 96 7.45 -30.81 10.94
C GLU A 96 7.02 -29.39 11.31
N ILE A 97 7.89 -28.58 11.93
CA ILE A 97 7.62 -27.17 12.23
C ILE A 97 7.31 -26.39 10.95
N CYS A 98 7.80 -26.84 9.79
CA CYS A 98 7.49 -26.24 8.49
C CYS A 98 6.00 -26.34 8.10
N LEU A 99 5.24 -27.26 8.72
CA LEU A 99 3.81 -27.44 8.47
C LEU A 99 2.90 -26.70 9.46
N VAL A 100 3.46 -26.20 10.57
CA VAL A 100 2.70 -25.46 11.59
C VAL A 100 2.15 -24.18 10.97
N ARG A 101 0.92 -23.83 11.34
CA ARG A 101 0.20 -22.68 10.80
C ARG A 101 -0.03 -21.61 11.85
N ASP A 102 0.22 -20.37 11.47
CA ASP A 102 -0.14 -19.19 12.23
C ASP A 102 -1.66 -18.93 12.21
N LYS A 103 -2.10 -17.90 12.93
CA LYS A 103 -3.52 -17.52 13.02
C LYS A 103 -4.17 -17.16 11.67
N TYR A 104 -3.38 -16.90 10.63
CA TYR A 104 -3.82 -16.61 9.26
C TYR A 104 -3.70 -17.84 8.35
N LYS A 105 -3.54 -19.03 8.94
CA LYS A 105 -3.35 -20.32 8.26
C LYS A 105 -2.07 -20.39 7.41
N ARG A 106 -1.11 -19.51 7.64
CA ARG A 106 0.17 -19.46 6.92
C ARG A 106 1.20 -20.29 7.65
N ASN A 107 2.03 -21.01 6.91
CA ASN A 107 3.19 -21.69 7.48
C ASN A 107 4.46 -20.82 7.29
N PRO A 108 5.64 -21.21 7.83
CA PRO A 108 6.86 -20.42 7.69
C PRO A 108 7.26 -20.15 6.24
N LEU A 109 6.99 -21.09 5.34
CA LEU A 109 7.26 -20.94 3.91
C LEU A 109 6.43 -19.82 3.29
N HIS A 110 5.14 -19.74 3.60
CA HIS A 110 4.28 -18.64 3.17
C HIS A 110 4.75 -17.28 3.70
N VAL A 111 5.23 -17.23 4.94
CA VAL A 111 5.73 -15.98 5.54
C VAL A 111 7.02 -15.52 4.86
N ALA A 112 7.97 -16.43 4.61
CA ALA A 112 9.17 -16.16 3.83
C ALA A 112 8.82 -15.68 2.40
N ALA A 113 7.80 -16.29 1.80
CA ALA A 113 7.31 -15.96 0.47
C ALA A 113 6.79 -14.52 0.37
N MET A 114 5.90 -14.13 1.28
CA MET A 114 5.35 -12.77 1.34
C MET A 114 6.44 -11.71 1.56
N LYS A 115 7.50 -12.07 2.29
CA LYS A 115 8.65 -11.19 2.57
C LYS A 115 9.76 -11.25 1.51
N GLY A 116 9.66 -12.15 0.53
CA GLY A 116 10.64 -12.32 -0.56
C GLY A 116 11.99 -12.87 -0.10
N ARG A 117 12.01 -13.75 0.90
CA ARG A 117 13.26 -14.34 1.45
C ARG A 117 13.65 -15.60 0.66
N VAL A 118 14.32 -15.41 -0.46
CA VAL A 118 14.64 -16.47 -1.44
C VAL A 118 15.44 -17.63 -0.83
N ASP A 119 16.54 -17.36 -0.15
CA ASP A 119 17.42 -18.43 0.39
C ASP A 119 16.72 -19.27 1.46
N VAL A 120 15.88 -18.62 2.28
CA VAL A 120 15.04 -19.28 3.28
C VAL A 120 13.98 -20.17 2.62
N LEU A 121 13.35 -19.69 1.54
CA LEU A 121 12.38 -20.48 0.80
C LEU A 121 13.01 -21.77 0.27
N GLU A 122 14.18 -21.65 -0.36
CA GLU A 122 14.91 -22.78 -0.91
C GLU A 122 15.24 -23.83 0.19
N CYS A 123 15.67 -23.35 1.35
CA CYS A 123 15.91 -24.20 2.52
C CYS A 123 14.65 -24.91 3.02
N LEU A 124 13.54 -24.19 3.16
CA LEU A 124 12.29 -24.72 3.68
C LEU A 124 11.62 -25.71 2.71
N VAL A 125 11.66 -25.45 1.40
CA VAL A 125 11.12 -26.37 0.39
C VAL A 125 11.91 -27.67 0.36
N ARG A 126 13.25 -27.59 0.40
CA ARG A 126 14.10 -28.79 0.46
C ARG A 126 13.87 -29.60 1.73
N ALA A 127 13.64 -28.92 2.86
CA ALA A 127 13.34 -29.60 4.10
C ALA A 127 11.97 -30.28 4.07
N ARG A 128 10.95 -29.60 3.55
CA ARG A 128 9.57 -30.10 3.45
C ARG A 128 8.87 -29.56 2.21
N HIS A 129 8.85 -30.37 1.16
CA HIS A 129 8.14 -30.06 -0.08
C HIS A 129 6.63 -29.88 0.14
N ASP A 130 6.02 -30.70 1.01
CA ASP A 130 4.58 -30.65 1.32
C ASP A 130 4.13 -29.29 1.90
N ALA A 131 5.04 -28.56 2.55
CA ALA A 131 4.75 -27.24 3.09
C ALA A 131 4.28 -26.27 1.99
N ALA A 132 4.75 -26.42 0.75
CA ALA A 132 4.36 -25.57 -0.36
C ALA A 132 2.94 -25.84 -0.88
N HIS A 133 2.39 -27.03 -0.66
CA HIS A 133 1.04 -27.40 -1.10
C HIS A 133 -0.07 -26.93 -0.16
N SER A 134 0.30 -26.39 1.00
CA SER A 134 -0.68 -25.85 1.94
C SER A 134 -1.39 -24.60 1.38
N VAL A 135 -2.71 -24.53 1.53
CA VAL A 135 -3.51 -23.36 1.17
C VAL A 135 -3.63 -22.39 2.35
N VAL A 136 -3.54 -21.08 2.10
CA VAL A 136 -3.80 -20.04 3.10
C VAL A 136 -5.28 -19.63 3.09
N GLU A 137 -5.63 -18.53 3.77
CA GLU A 137 -6.97 -17.94 3.67
C GLU A 137 -7.36 -17.66 2.20
N HIS A 138 -8.64 -17.76 1.89
CA HIS A 138 -9.20 -17.61 0.56
C HIS A 138 -8.80 -18.68 -0.47
N GLY A 139 -8.40 -19.87 -0.01
CA GLY A 139 -7.97 -20.97 -0.89
C GLY A 139 -6.69 -20.66 -1.67
N GLN A 140 -5.97 -19.59 -1.32
CA GLN A 140 -4.78 -19.16 -2.06
C GLN A 140 -3.62 -20.11 -1.78
N THR A 141 -2.88 -20.47 -2.82
CA THR A 141 -1.59 -21.16 -2.68
C THR A 141 -0.45 -20.15 -2.52
N ILE A 142 0.74 -20.62 -2.15
CA ILE A 142 1.96 -19.81 -2.16
C ILE A 142 2.23 -19.11 -3.51
N LEU A 143 1.87 -19.75 -4.64
CA LEU A 143 2.02 -19.17 -5.98
C LEU A 143 1.12 -17.94 -6.16
N HIS A 144 -0.13 -17.99 -5.65
CA HIS A 144 -1.05 -16.85 -5.67
C HIS A 144 -0.49 -15.67 -4.87
N LEU A 145 0.11 -15.94 -3.70
CA LEU A 145 0.72 -14.91 -2.88
C LEU A 145 1.88 -14.21 -3.58
N TRP A 146 2.73 -14.93 -4.32
CA TRP A 146 3.83 -14.31 -5.03
C TRP A 146 3.42 -13.47 -6.22
N VAL A 147 2.42 -13.91 -6.97
CA VAL A 147 1.87 -13.05 -8.01
C VAL A 147 1.27 -11.80 -7.38
N LYS A 148 0.43 -11.95 -6.34
CA LYS A 148 -0.18 -10.81 -5.62
C LYS A 148 0.83 -9.82 -5.03
N HIS A 149 2.01 -10.29 -4.63
CA HIS A 149 3.10 -9.45 -4.08
C HIS A 149 4.21 -9.12 -5.09
N ASN A 150 4.01 -9.43 -6.37
CA ASN A 150 4.96 -9.21 -7.47
C ASN A 150 6.37 -9.73 -7.18
N LYS A 151 6.47 -11.00 -6.78
CA LYS A 151 7.72 -11.69 -6.41
C LYS A 151 8.15 -12.70 -7.48
N LEU A 152 8.43 -12.21 -8.68
CA LEU A 152 8.73 -13.04 -9.87
C LEU A 152 9.90 -14.01 -9.65
N GLU A 153 11.01 -13.58 -9.05
CA GLU A 153 12.18 -14.46 -8.85
C GLU A 153 11.89 -15.62 -7.89
N ALA A 154 11.13 -15.36 -6.82
CA ALA A 154 10.69 -16.42 -5.90
C ALA A 154 9.71 -17.40 -6.58
N LEU A 155 8.82 -16.86 -7.42
CA LEU A 155 7.90 -17.64 -8.24
C LEU A 155 8.65 -18.55 -9.22
N LYS A 156 9.67 -18.03 -9.91
CA LYS A 156 10.52 -18.80 -10.83
C LYS A 156 11.18 -19.99 -10.14
N LEU A 157 11.77 -19.75 -8.97
CA LEU A 157 12.45 -20.77 -8.19
C LEU A 157 11.51 -21.89 -7.75
N LEU A 158 10.34 -21.56 -7.19
CA LEU A 158 9.42 -22.61 -6.73
C LEU A 158 8.81 -23.40 -7.87
N ILE A 159 8.43 -22.75 -8.98
CA ILE A 159 7.92 -23.49 -10.15
C ILE A 159 9.02 -24.42 -10.70
N GLY A 160 10.29 -23.97 -10.67
CA GLY A 160 11.43 -24.83 -10.99
C GLY A 160 11.62 -26.01 -10.03
N MET A 161 11.35 -25.83 -8.74
CA MET A 161 11.51 -26.88 -7.71
C MET A 161 10.31 -27.82 -7.57
N LEU A 162 9.08 -27.35 -7.83
CA LEU A 162 7.85 -28.12 -7.59
C LEU A 162 7.26 -28.78 -8.84
N GLY A 163 7.64 -28.35 -10.04
CA GLY A 163 7.52 -29.09 -11.31
C GLY A 163 6.13 -29.61 -11.74
N ASN A 164 5.06 -29.37 -10.99
CA ASN A 164 3.77 -30.03 -11.20
C ASN A 164 2.75 -29.08 -11.84
N ASP A 165 2.35 -29.40 -13.07
CA ASP A 165 1.36 -28.66 -13.88
C ASP A 165 -0.01 -28.53 -13.18
N GLN A 166 -0.36 -29.47 -12.31
CA GLN A 166 -1.59 -29.40 -11.53
C GLN A 166 -1.55 -28.29 -10.46
N PHE A 167 -0.36 -28.03 -9.90
CA PHE A 167 -0.20 -27.07 -8.80
C PHE A 167 -0.25 -25.61 -9.30
N ILE A 168 0.32 -25.35 -10.48
CA ILE A 168 0.33 -24.01 -11.10
C ILE A 168 -1.06 -23.57 -11.60
N ASN A 169 -1.95 -24.53 -11.86
CA ASN A 169 -3.31 -24.30 -12.35
C ASN A 169 -4.37 -24.31 -11.23
N LEU A 170 -3.97 -24.41 -9.96
CA LEU A 170 -4.91 -24.33 -8.84
C LEU A 170 -5.62 -22.98 -8.81
N LYS A 171 -6.88 -23.01 -8.38
CA LYS A 171 -7.75 -21.85 -8.25
C LYS A 171 -7.87 -21.42 -6.79
N ASP A 172 -7.95 -20.12 -6.54
CA ASP A 172 -8.40 -19.57 -5.26
C ASP A 172 -9.93 -19.65 -5.11
N GLU A 173 -10.46 -19.15 -3.98
CA GLU A 173 -11.91 -19.12 -3.70
C GLU A 173 -12.72 -18.31 -4.74
N ASP A 174 -12.10 -17.33 -5.40
CA ASP A 174 -12.71 -16.54 -6.48
C ASP A 174 -12.61 -17.26 -7.84
N GLY A 175 -12.04 -18.47 -7.87
CA GLY A 175 -11.79 -19.26 -9.07
C GLY A 175 -10.59 -18.77 -9.87
N ASN A 176 -9.84 -17.77 -9.39
CA ASN A 176 -8.71 -17.22 -10.12
C ASN A 176 -7.52 -18.16 -10.02
N THR A 177 -6.86 -18.38 -11.16
CA THR A 177 -5.50 -18.94 -11.17
C THR A 177 -4.47 -17.83 -10.99
N ILE A 178 -3.21 -18.21 -10.80
CA ILE A 178 -2.09 -17.27 -10.75
C ILE A 178 -1.96 -16.40 -12.02
N LEU A 179 -2.39 -16.91 -13.18
CA LEU A 179 -2.40 -16.15 -14.43
C LEU A 179 -3.49 -15.06 -14.43
N HIS A 180 -4.65 -15.31 -13.82
CA HIS A 180 -5.70 -14.31 -13.66
C HIS A 180 -5.24 -13.15 -12.76
N LEU A 181 -4.50 -13.47 -11.68
CA LEU A 181 -3.93 -12.45 -10.80
C LEU A 181 -2.89 -11.60 -11.54
N ALA A 182 -1.99 -12.25 -12.28
CA ALA A 182 -0.96 -11.55 -13.06
C ALA A 182 -1.57 -10.65 -14.14
N ALA A 183 -2.62 -11.14 -14.80
CA ALA A 183 -3.43 -10.42 -15.77
C ALA A 183 -4.10 -9.17 -15.17
N THR A 184 -4.76 -9.34 -14.02
CA THR A 184 -5.48 -8.25 -13.32
C THR A 184 -4.53 -7.13 -12.90
N ASP A 185 -3.33 -7.49 -12.44
CA ASP A 185 -2.32 -6.54 -11.98
C ASP A 185 -1.42 -6.01 -13.12
N GLY A 186 -1.57 -6.51 -14.35
CA GLY A 186 -0.78 -6.10 -15.51
C GLY A 186 0.70 -6.52 -15.45
N GLN A 187 1.02 -7.62 -14.76
CA GLN A 187 2.38 -8.10 -14.55
C GLN A 187 2.93 -8.82 -15.78
N THR A 188 3.33 -8.04 -16.80
CA THR A 188 3.75 -8.53 -18.13
C THR A 188 4.80 -9.64 -18.05
N GLU A 189 5.89 -9.44 -17.30
CA GLU A 189 6.96 -10.45 -17.16
C GLU A 189 6.48 -11.74 -16.51
N THR A 190 5.64 -11.63 -15.47
CA THR A 190 5.02 -12.78 -14.80
C THR A 190 4.12 -13.54 -15.77
N ILE A 191 3.33 -12.84 -16.59
CA ILE A 191 2.45 -13.47 -17.58
C ILE A 191 3.25 -14.23 -18.63
N ILE A 192 4.30 -13.62 -19.19
CA ILE A 192 5.19 -14.27 -20.17
C ILE A 192 5.82 -15.52 -19.55
N PHE A 193 6.35 -15.40 -18.33
CA PHE A 193 6.96 -16.52 -17.63
C PHE A 193 5.98 -17.68 -17.39
N LEU A 194 4.77 -17.38 -16.88
CA LEU A 194 3.74 -18.39 -16.59
C LEU A 194 3.23 -19.07 -17.87
N THR A 195 3.08 -18.33 -18.96
CA THR A 195 2.68 -18.86 -20.26
C THR A 195 3.73 -19.85 -20.79
N ASN A 196 5.02 -19.49 -20.70
CA ASN A 196 6.12 -20.37 -21.09
C ASN A 196 6.23 -21.62 -20.21
N LYS A 197 5.70 -21.59 -18.99
CA LYS A 197 5.65 -22.72 -18.07
C LYS A 197 4.43 -23.62 -18.25
N GLY A 198 3.55 -23.32 -19.21
CA GLY A 198 2.39 -24.17 -19.53
C GLY A 198 1.19 -23.98 -18.59
N VAL A 199 1.07 -22.82 -17.93
CA VAL A 199 -0.17 -22.47 -17.22
C VAL A 199 -1.29 -22.34 -18.24
N ASP A 200 -2.41 -23.02 -18.01
CA ASP A 200 -3.53 -23.04 -18.95
C ASP A 200 -4.24 -21.67 -18.97
N PRO A 201 -4.20 -20.94 -20.12
CA PRO A 201 -4.80 -19.62 -20.24
C PRO A 201 -6.32 -19.67 -20.38
N ASN A 202 -6.90 -20.84 -20.69
CA ASN A 202 -8.32 -21.02 -20.99
C ASN A 202 -9.15 -21.30 -19.74
N ILE A 203 -8.49 -21.51 -18.59
CA ILE A 203 -9.18 -21.64 -17.32
C ILE A 203 -9.99 -20.36 -17.06
N THR A 204 -11.27 -20.51 -16.72
CA THR A 204 -12.13 -19.41 -16.29
C THR A 204 -12.21 -19.33 -14.77
N ASN A 205 -12.25 -18.10 -14.25
CA ASN A 205 -12.59 -17.85 -12.85
C ASN A 205 -14.09 -17.99 -12.57
N SER A 206 -14.50 -17.80 -11.31
CA SER A 206 -15.92 -17.92 -10.91
C SER A 206 -16.83 -16.88 -11.55
N LYS A 207 -16.26 -15.86 -12.21
CA LYS A 207 -16.99 -14.83 -12.99
C LYS A 207 -17.06 -15.17 -14.49
N GLY A 208 -16.50 -16.30 -14.92
CA GLY A 208 -16.47 -16.74 -16.31
C GLY A 208 -15.43 -16.03 -17.18
N PHE A 209 -14.49 -15.29 -16.59
CA PHE A 209 -13.41 -14.64 -17.33
C PHE A 209 -12.19 -15.53 -17.36
N THR A 210 -11.53 -15.61 -18.53
CA THR A 210 -10.15 -16.11 -18.65
C THR A 210 -9.15 -15.02 -18.25
N ALA A 211 -7.91 -15.41 -17.97
CA ALA A 211 -6.85 -14.43 -17.68
C ALA A 211 -6.65 -13.43 -18.84
N LEU A 212 -6.74 -13.90 -20.09
CA LEU A 212 -6.66 -13.03 -21.26
C LEU A 212 -7.87 -12.08 -21.35
N GLY A 213 -9.07 -12.56 -21.02
CA GLY A 213 -10.27 -11.73 -20.94
C GLY A 213 -10.14 -10.59 -19.92
N LEU A 214 -9.45 -10.83 -18.80
CA LEU A 214 -9.14 -9.80 -17.80
C LEU A 214 -8.10 -8.78 -18.30
N LEU A 215 -7.06 -9.23 -19.02
CA LEU A 215 -6.08 -8.33 -19.65
C LEU A 215 -6.72 -7.36 -20.65
N ALA A 216 -7.65 -7.87 -21.47
CA ALA A 216 -8.36 -7.08 -22.47
C ALA A 216 -9.30 -6.02 -21.85
N GLN A 217 -9.77 -6.23 -20.61
CA GLN A 217 -10.57 -5.24 -19.87
C GLN A 217 -9.73 -4.22 -19.11
N GLY A 218 -8.45 -4.51 -18.86
CA GLY A 218 -7.51 -3.59 -18.20
C GLY A 218 -7.06 -2.44 -19.11
N GLN A 219 -6.58 -1.35 -18.52
CA GLN A 219 -6.04 -0.16 -19.23
C GLN A 219 -4.75 -0.42 -20.05
N SER A 220 -4.37 -1.68 -20.30
CA SER A 220 -3.11 -2.07 -20.94
C SER A 220 -3.34 -2.88 -22.24
N MET A 221 -4.34 -2.45 -23.03
CA MET A 221 -4.73 -3.09 -24.29
C MET A 221 -3.54 -3.27 -25.26
N GLU A 222 -2.64 -2.28 -25.37
CA GLU A 222 -1.47 -2.34 -26.26
C GLU A 222 -0.49 -3.47 -25.90
N ARG A 223 -0.27 -3.73 -24.60
CA ARG A 223 0.61 -4.82 -24.13
C ARG A 223 -0.07 -6.18 -24.17
N ALA A 224 -1.40 -6.22 -24.07
CA ALA A 224 -2.16 -7.45 -24.24
C ALA A 224 -1.92 -8.05 -25.64
N PHE A 225 -1.78 -7.23 -26.69
CA PHE A 225 -1.46 -7.72 -28.04
C PHE A 225 -0.07 -8.35 -28.17
N GLU A 226 0.95 -7.83 -27.49
CA GLU A 226 2.27 -8.46 -27.45
C GLU A 226 2.22 -9.82 -26.74
N ILE A 227 1.49 -9.89 -25.62
CA ILE A 227 1.33 -11.12 -24.81
C ILE A 227 0.49 -12.17 -25.54
N VAL A 228 -0.56 -11.78 -26.28
CA VAL A 228 -1.41 -12.68 -27.09
C VAL A 228 -0.60 -13.49 -28.11
N ASN A 229 0.51 -12.93 -28.61
CA ASN A 229 1.38 -13.63 -29.55
C ASN A 229 2.25 -14.72 -28.87
N TYR A 230 2.45 -14.67 -27.55
CA TYR A 230 3.19 -15.67 -26.78
C TYR A 230 2.30 -16.80 -26.23
N VAL A 231 0.98 -16.60 -26.19
CA VAL A 231 0.03 -17.66 -25.81
C VAL A 231 -0.20 -18.56 -27.03
N PRO A 232 -0.04 -19.91 -26.92
CA PRO A 232 -0.39 -20.80 -28.02
C PRO A 232 -1.85 -20.58 -28.40
N GLN A 233 -2.10 -20.02 -29.58
CA GLN A 233 -3.44 -19.94 -30.15
C GLN A 233 -3.86 -21.36 -30.55
N THR A 234 -4.43 -22.11 -29.60
CA THR A 234 -5.28 -23.23 -29.97
C THR A 234 -6.68 -22.66 -30.15
N SER A 235 -7.01 -22.47 -31.42
CA SER A 235 -8.31 -22.09 -31.97
C SER A 235 -9.47 -22.70 -31.18
N GLU A 236 -10.31 -21.84 -30.58
CA GLU A 236 -11.74 -22.12 -30.51
C GLU A 236 -12.47 -21.11 -31.40
N ASN A 237 -12.88 -21.61 -32.57
CA ASN A 237 -14.01 -21.07 -33.31
C ASN A 237 -15.24 -21.09 -32.40
N HIS A 238 -15.45 -20.03 -31.63
CA HIS A 238 -16.71 -19.86 -30.92
C HIS A 238 -17.71 -19.18 -31.86
N ASP A 239 -18.36 -20.01 -32.67
CA ASP A 239 -19.62 -19.66 -33.35
C ASP A 239 -20.66 -19.36 -32.26
N PRO A 240 -21.24 -18.14 -32.20
CA PRO A 240 -22.18 -17.74 -31.17
C PRO A 240 -23.57 -18.41 -31.29
N SER A 241 -23.76 -19.39 -32.19
CA SER A 241 -25.07 -19.96 -32.52
C SER A 241 -25.42 -21.31 -31.87
N LYS A 242 -24.51 -22.00 -31.15
CA LYS A 242 -24.83 -23.29 -30.51
C LYS A 242 -24.85 -23.23 -28.98
N ARG A 243 -25.92 -22.64 -28.44
CA ARG A 243 -26.39 -22.95 -27.09
C ARG A 243 -27.04 -24.33 -27.09
N THR A 244 -26.33 -25.34 -26.60
CA THR A 244 -26.97 -26.60 -26.22
C THR A 244 -27.64 -26.39 -24.87
N VAL A 245 -28.96 -26.33 -24.93
CA VAL A 245 -29.87 -26.31 -23.78
C VAL A 245 -29.72 -27.62 -23.02
N VAL A 246 -29.26 -27.56 -21.78
CA VAL A 246 -29.64 -28.54 -20.74
C VAL A 246 -30.32 -27.75 -19.63
N PRO A 247 -31.60 -28.02 -19.33
CA PRO A 247 -32.36 -27.27 -18.34
C PRO A 247 -32.06 -27.87 -16.96
N ASN A 248 -31.73 -27.02 -15.99
CA ASN A 248 -32.24 -27.21 -14.64
C ASN A 248 -32.28 -25.88 -13.90
N ASN A 249 -33.50 -25.57 -13.47
CA ASN A 249 -33.86 -24.40 -12.71
C ASN A 249 -33.23 -24.48 -11.32
N THR A 250 -32.32 -23.56 -11.04
CA THR A 250 -32.20 -22.98 -9.71
C THR A 250 -32.00 -21.49 -9.90
N VAL A 251 -33.06 -20.75 -9.60
CA VAL A 251 -33.05 -19.31 -9.42
C VAL A 251 -32.06 -19.01 -8.29
N THR A 252 -30.82 -18.64 -8.63
CA THR A 252 -29.89 -18.06 -7.67
C THR A 252 -29.53 -16.68 -8.16
N ASN A 253 -30.13 -15.70 -7.48
CA ASN A 253 -29.83 -14.28 -7.62
C ASN A 253 -28.34 -14.04 -7.78
N PHE A 254 -27.97 -13.42 -8.91
CA PHE A 254 -26.69 -12.77 -9.07
C PHE A 254 -26.45 -11.84 -7.88
N HIS A 255 -25.52 -12.18 -6.98
CA HIS A 255 -24.81 -11.14 -6.25
C HIS A 255 -23.70 -10.63 -7.18
N THR A 256 -24.11 -9.87 -8.19
CA THR A 256 -23.26 -8.83 -8.77
C THR A 256 -22.63 -8.09 -7.60
N LEU A 257 -21.30 -7.90 -7.59
CA LEU A 257 -20.72 -6.81 -6.81
C LEU A 257 -21.54 -5.60 -7.16
N THR A 258 -22.32 -5.14 -6.19
CA THR A 258 -23.38 -4.19 -6.45
C THR A 258 -22.74 -2.99 -7.14
N GLU A 259 -23.45 -2.32 -8.04
CA GLU A 259 -22.94 -1.09 -8.67
C GLU A 259 -22.35 -0.11 -7.63
N LYS A 260 -22.85 -0.19 -6.38
CA LYS A 260 -22.33 0.47 -5.18
C LYS A 260 -20.88 0.09 -4.80
N GLU A 261 -20.45 -1.15 -4.94
CA GLU A 261 -19.11 -1.65 -4.61
C GLU A 261 -18.07 -1.25 -5.66
N ILE A 262 -18.40 -1.40 -6.95
CA ILE A 262 -17.59 -0.88 -8.07
C ILE A 262 -17.44 0.65 -7.95
N LYS A 263 -18.52 1.35 -7.61
CA LYS A 263 -18.50 2.79 -7.37
C LYS A 263 -17.67 3.16 -6.13
N ARG A 264 -17.63 2.32 -5.09
CA ARG A 264 -16.78 2.51 -3.90
C ARG A 264 -15.29 2.35 -4.23
N GLU A 265 -14.93 1.38 -5.05
CA GLU A 265 -13.55 1.12 -5.43
C GLU A 265 -12.99 2.17 -6.39
N ARG A 266 -13.76 2.53 -7.45
CA ARG A 266 -13.45 3.69 -8.30
C ARG A 266 -13.28 4.96 -7.47
N LYS A 267 -14.15 5.16 -6.48
CA LYS A 267 -14.06 6.31 -5.57
C LYS A 267 -12.80 6.28 -4.71
N ARG A 268 -12.35 5.12 -4.21
CA ARG A 268 -11.10 5.00 -3.43
C ARG A 268 -9.87 5.31 -4.30
N LYS A 269 -9.80 4.76 -5.52
CA LYS A 269 -8.70 5.01 -6.47
C LYS A 269 -8.65 6.49 -6.87
N TRP A 270 -9.80 7.07 -7.20
CA TRP A 270 -9.93 8.50 -7.48
C TRP A 270 -9.53 9.36 -6.27
N GLN A 271 -9.94 8.98 -5.05
CA GLN A 271 -9.53 9.66 -3.84
C GLN A 271 -8.02 9.63 -3.66
N LYS A 272 -7.36 8.48 -3.84
CA LYS A 272 -5.90 8.38 -3.71
C LYS A 272 -5.17 9.29 -4.70
N GLY A 273 -5.54 9.25 -5.99
CA GLY A 273 -4.96 10.14 -7.00
C GLY A 273 -5.23 11.62 -6.72
N MET A 274 -6.40 11.96 -6.18
CA MET A 274 -6.71 13.32 -5.73
C MET A 274 -5.83 13.76 -4.55
N HIS A 275 -5.50 12.88 -3.59
CA HIS A 275 -4.59 13.24 -2.48
C HIS A 275 -3.18 13.53 -3.00
N GLU A 276 -2.68 12.71 -3.94
CA GLU A 276 -1.38 12.91 -4.57
C GLU A 276 -1.33 14.24 -5.34
N ALA A 277 -2.36 14.53 -6.15
CA ALA A 277 -2.46 15.80 -6.87
C ALA A 277 -2.56 17.02 -5.93
N LEU A 278 -3.35 16.92 -4.85
CA LEU A 278 -3.48 18.01 -3.87
C LEU A 278 -2.18 18.29 -3.13
N MET A 279 -1.37 17.27 -2.83
CA MET A 279 -0.04 17.48 -2.24
C MET A 279 0.85 18.29 -3.19
N VAL A 280 0.87 17.95 -4.48
CA VAL A 280 1.65 18.68 -5.49
C VAL A 280 1.22 20.14 -5.56
N VAL A 281 -0.09 20.41 -5.63
CA VAL A 281 -0.62 21.78 -5.67
C VAL A 281 -0.25 22.56 -4.40
N ALA A 282 -0.36 21.94 -3.22
CA ALA A 282 0.01 22.60 -1.96
C ALA A 282 1.49 22.98 -1.91
N ILE A 283 2.37 22.10 -2.40
CA ILE A 283 3.81 22.37 -2.47
C ILE A 283 4.08 23.53 -3.42
N LEU A 284 3.49 23.53 -4.62
CA LEU A 284 3.65 24.61 -5.59
C LEU A 284 3.19 25.96 -5.03
N VAL A 285 2.02 26.01 -4.41
CA VAL A 285 1.49 27.25 -3.80
C VAL A 285 2.38 27.72 -2.64
N ALA A 286 2.91 26.80 -1.82
CA ALA A 286 3.84 27.14 -0.75
C ALA A 286 5.15 27.72 -1.32
N THR A 287 5.70 27.13 -2.38
CA THR A 287 6.91 27.62 -3.04
C THR A 287 6.70 29.02 -3.64
N MET A 288 5.60 29.24 -4.35
CA MET A 288 5.28 30.57 -4.91
C MET A 288 5.11 31.63 -3.82
N ALA A 289 4.44 31.30 -2.72
CA ALA A 289 4.26 32.22 -1.60
C ALA A 289 5.58 32.51 -0.86
N TYR A 290 6.48 31.52 -0.76
CA TYR A 290 7.82 31.70 -0.21
C TYR A 290 8.66 32.64 -1.07
N GLU A 291 8.69 32.41 -2.38
CA GLU A 291 9.43 33.25 -3.34
C GLU A 291 8.93 34.70 -3.32
N ALA A 292 7.61 34.89 -3.40
CA ALA A 292 7.00 36.22 -3.31
C ALA A 292 7.23 36.92 -1.97
N GLY A 293 7.46 36.16 -0.89
CA GLY A 293 7.80 36.70 0.43
C GLY A 293 9.27 37.09 0.57
N LYS A 294 10.17 36.35 -0.09
CA LYS A 294 11.62 36.59 -0.06
C LYS A 294 12.00 37.87 -0.78
N ASP A 295 11.42 38.11 -1.95
CA ASP A 295 11.74 39.25 -2.82
C ASP A 295 10.52 40.15 -3.01
N PRO A 296 10.15 40.98 -2.00
CA PRO A 296 8.99 41.85 -2.09
C PRO A 296 9.18 42.98 -3.12
N PRO A 297 8.11 43.48 -3.75
CA PRO A 297 8.17 44.48 -4.82
C PRO A 297 8.78 45.83 -4.36
N ASN A 298 9.84 46.22 -5.07
CA ASN A 298 10.54 47.51 -5.22
C ASN A 298 10.48 48.60 -4.12
N GLU A 299 11.65 49.03 -3.64
CA GLU A 299 11.82 50.14 -2.68
C GLU A 299 11.39 51.52 -3.22
N SER A 300 11.38 51.70 -4.55
CA SER A 300 11.00 52.96 -5.22
C SER A 300 9.52 53.32 -5.03
N ALA A 301 8.64 52.33 -4.83
CA ALA A 301 7.21 52.52 -4.64
C ALA A 301 6.82 52.91 -3.19
N LYS A 302 7.76 52.88 -2.23
CA LYS A 302 7.53 53.21 -0.80
C LYS A 302 6.99 54.63 -0.56
N LYS A 303 7.18 55.55 -1.52
CA LYS A 303 6.76 56.96 -1.41
C LYS A 303 5.30 57.23 -1.81
N MET A 304 4.59 56.25 -2.38
CA MET A 304 3.23 56.45 -2.91
C MET A 304 2.15 56.30 -1.84
N LYS A 305 1.22 57.28 -1.74
CA LYS A 305 0.06 57.19 -0.84
C LYS A 305 -0.87 56.06 -1.32
N GLY A 306 -1.02 55.02 -0.50
CA GLY A 306 -1.72 53.77 -0.85
C GLY A 306 -0.81 52.53 -0.89
N PHE A 307 0.49 52.70 -1.13
CA PHE A 307 1.47 51.60 -1.14
C PHE A 307 1.51 50.86 0.20
N LYS A 308 1.55 51.60 1.32
CA LYS A 308 1.58 51.02 2.67
C LYS A 308 0.37 50.12 2.95
N ASN A 309 -0.81 50.47 2.42
CA ASN A 309 -2.03 49.68 2.60
C ASN A 309 -2.02 48.45 1.68
N CYS A 310 -1.66 48.61 0.40
CA CYS A 310 -1.56 47.50 -0.55
C CYS A 310 -0.50 46.49 -0.12
N TYR A 311 0.67 46.96 0.31
CA TYR A 311 1.75 46.11 0.81
C TYR A 311 1.36 45.37 2.11
N LYS A 312 0.63 46.02 3.02
CA LYS A 312 0.10 45.37 4.23
C LYS A 312 -0.87 44.25 3.85
N SER A 313 -1.77 44.48 2.89
CA SER A 313 -2.70 43.49 2.38
C SER A 313 -1.98 42.34 1.66
N PHE A 314 -0.99 42.64 0.82
CA PHE A 314 -0.14 41.64 0.16
C PHE A 314 0.54 40.72 1.18
N LYS A 315 1.21 41.31 2.19
CA LYS A 315 1.88 40.54 3.24
C LYS A 315 0.92 39.64 4.01
N ALA A 316 -0.29 40.14 4.32
CA ALA A 316 -1.32 39.35 4.98
C ALA A 316 -1.77 38.15 4.13
N PHE A 317 -2.19 38.38 2.89
CA PHE A 317 -2.65 37.30 2.01
C PHE A 317 -1.55 36.29 1.68
N ASN A 318 -0.31 36.75 1.45
CA ASN A 318 0.81 35.87 1.12
C ASN A 318 1.16 34.94 2.31
N THR A 319 1.13 35.48 3.53
CA THR A 319 1.38 34.69 4.75
C THR A 319 0.27 33.67 4.99
N ILE A 320 -1.00 34.06 4.79
CA ILE A 320 -2.14 33.14 4.93
C ILE A 320 -2.05 32.01 3.90
N SER A 321 -1.73 32.33 2.64
CA SER A 321 -1.53 31.35 1.56
C SER A 321 -0.43 30.33 1.92
N PHE A 322 0.71 30.81 2.42
CA PHE A 322 1.83 29.97 2.80
C PHE A 322 1.48 29.02 3.96
N ILE A 323 0.90 29.55 5.04
CA ILE A 323 0.52 28.76 6.23
C ILE A 323 -0.59 27.76 5.89
N ALA A 324 -1.59 28.14 5.10
CA ALA A 324 -2.66 27.25 4.68
C ALA A 324 -2.14 26.09 3.82
N SER A 325 -1.14 26.34 2.97
CA SER A 325 -0.49 25.33 2.14
C SER A 325 0.33 24.34 2.97
N LEU A 326 1.15 24.82 3.90
CA LEU A 326 1.89 23.98 4.85
C LEU A 326 0.96 23.15 5.74
N SER A 327 -0.13 23.75 6.22
CA SER A 327 -1.14 23.04 7.01
C SER A 327 -1.80 21.92 6.20
N THR A 328 -2.02 22.15 4.91
CA THR A 328 -2.58 21.13 4.01
C THR A 328 -1.59 19.99 3.75
N ILE A 329 -0.30 20.29 3.57
CA ILE A 329 0.77 19.28 3.42
C ILE A 329 0.88 18.43 4.68
N MET A 330 0.95 19.06 5.85
CA MET A 330 1.05 18.37 7.13
C MET A 330 -0.15 17.44 7.36
N LEU A 331 -1.36 17.90 7.04
CA LEU A 331 -2.58 17.11 7.20
C LEU A 331 -2.65 15.93 6.23
N LEU A 332 -2.12 16.08 5.00
CA LEU A 332 -2.03 15.01 4.00
C LEU A 332 -0.96 13.95 4.35
N ILE A 333 0.19 14.36 4.92
CA ILE A 333 1.28 13.44 5.33
C ILE A 333 0.95 12.71 6.63
N SER A 334 0.32 13.39 7.60
CA SER A 334 0.10 12.85 8.96
C SER A 334 -0.79 11.60 8.99
N GLY A 335 -1.48 11.25 7.89
CA GLY A 335 -2.29 10.03 7.80
C GLY A 335 -3.37 9.90 8.88
N LEU A 336 -3.71 11.00 9.55
CA LEU A 336 -4.51 11.00 10.78
C LEU A 336 -5.85 10.29 10.53
N PRO A 337 -6.12 9.17 11.22
CA PRO A 337 -7.36 8.40 11.06
C PRO A 337 -8.48 9.08 11.84
N LEU A 338 -8.77 10.34 11.50
CA LEU A 338 -9.94 11.02 12.05
C LEU A 338 -11.17 10.20 11.65
N LYS A 339 -11.93 9.80 12.67
CA LYS A 339 -13.04 8.82 12.67
C LYS A 339 -14.07 9.00 11.54
N ARG A 340 -14.07 10.16 10.86
CA ARG A 340 -14.95 10.50 9.73
C ARG A 340 -14.14 10.97 8.51
N ARG A 341 -13.76 10.04 7.64
CA ARG A 341 -13.05 10.29 6.35
C ARG A 341 -13.69 11.36 5.44
N ARG A 342 -14.97 11.68 5.63
CA ARG A 342 -15.65 12.75 4.88
C ARG A 342 -15.28 14.15 5.37
N ILE A 343 -15.11 14.32 6.68
CA ILE A 343 -14.76 15.62 7.28
C ILE A 343 -13.31 15.96 6.95
N THR A 344 -12.40 14.98 6.97
CA THR A 344 -10.99 15.21 6.65
C THR A 344 -10.79 15.70 5.22
N THR A 345 -11.42 15.06 4.24
CA THR A 345 -11.39 15.51 2.85
C THR A 345 -11.98 16.91 2.69
N TRP A 346 -13.00 17.25 3.49
CA TRP A 346 -13.60 18.57 3.51
C TRP A 346 -12.67 19.64 4.07
N ILE A 347 -12.01 19.36 5.19
CA ILE A 347 -11.02 20.26 5.80
C ILE A 347 -9.88 20.51 4.81
N VAL A 348 -9.32 19.46 4.21
CA VAL A 348 -8.24 19.57 3.20
C VAL A 348 -8.66 20.42 2.00
N MET A 349 -9.86 20.19 1.49
CA MET A 349 -10.38 20.94 0.34
C MET A 349 -10.59 22.42 0.70
N LEU A 350 -11.14 22.71 1.88
CA LEU A 350 -11.35 24.07 2.37
C LEU A 350 -10.04 24.81 2.57
N THR A 351 -9.06 24.19 3.24
CA THR A 351 -7.75 24.80 3.48
C THR A 351 -7.01 25.06 2.17
N MET A 352 -7.14 24.17 1.19
CA MET A 352 -6.59 24.36 -0.16
C MET A 352 -7.22 25.56 -0.89
N TRP A 353 -8.53 25.76 -0.78
CA TRP A 353 -9.19 26.89 -1.43
C TRP A 353 -8.84 28.22 -0.80
N VAL A 354 -8.69 28.26 0.52
CA VAL A 354 -8.18 29.44 1.22
C VAL A 354 -6.76 29.75 0.73
N ALA A 355 -5.91 28.74 0.57
CA ALA A 355 -4.57 28.93 0.03
C ALA A 355 -4.62 29.55 -1.38
N ILE A 356 -5.32 28.92 -2.33
CA ILE A 356 -5.40 29.37 -3.74
C ILE A 356 -5.97 30.77 -3.88
N THR A 357 -7.05 31.09 -3.14
CA THR A 357 -7.67 32.42 -3.21
C THR A 357 -6.77 33.50 -2.63
N CYS A 358 -6.09 33.23 -1.52
CA CYS A 358 -5.09 34.15 -0.97
C CYS A 358 -3.89 34.31 -1.91
N THR A 359 -3.41 33.26 -2.58
CA THR A 359 -2.34 33.37 -3.60
C THR A 359 -2.77 34.26 -4.76
N ALA A 360 -3.98 34.06 -5.29
CA ALA A 360 -4.51 34.84 -6.40
C ALA A 360 -4.62 36.34 -6.03
N LEU A 361 -5.14 36.65 -4.83
CA LEU A 361 -5.21 38.03 -4.34
C LEU A 361 -3.83 38.65 -4.14
N SER A 362 -2.88 37.89 -3.59
CA SER A 362 -1.48 38.33 -3.46
C SER A 362 -0.87 38.64 -4.82
N TYR A 363 -1.10 37.79 -5.83
CA TYR A 363 -0.61 38.00 -7.19
C TYR A 363 -1.23 39.24 -7.85
N SER A 364 -2.54 39.46 -7.69
CA SER A 364 -3.21 40.65 -8.21
C SER A 364 -2.68 41.94 -7.58
N ILE A 365 -2.41 41.93 -6.27
CA ILE A 365 -1.79 43.09 -5.61
C ILE A 365 -0.35 43.29 -6.11
N LEU A 366 0.40 42.20 -6.33
CA LEU A 366 1.76 42.26 -6.88
C LEU A 366 1.77 42.90 -8.28
N MET A 367 0.83 42.52 -9.15
CA MET A 367 0.68 43.10 -10.50
C MET A 367 0.39 44.61 -10.44
N VAL A 368 -0.48 45.05 -9.54
CA VAL A 368 -0.77 46.48 -9.34
C VAL A 368 0.46 47.23 -8.81
N LEU A 369 1.26 46.60 -7.95
CA LEU A 369 2.49 47.18 -7.42
C LEU A 369 3.65 47.21 -8.44
N ALA A 370 3.64 46.30 -9.43
CA ALA A 370 4.66 46.18 -10.46
C ALA A 370 4.39 47.01 -11.72
N SER A 371 3.17 47.55 -11.89
CA SER A 371 2.80 48.36 -13.07
C SER A 371 3.54 49.71 -13.10
N PRO A 372 4.14 50.11 -14.25
CA PRO A 372 4.89 51.36 -14.40
C PRO A 372 4.00 52.61 -14.26
N GLU A 373 4.61 53.74 -13.88
CA GLU A 373 3.90 54.95 -13.41
C GLU A 373 3.11 55.74 -14.47
N GLU A 374 3.29 55.48 -15.77
CA GLU A 374 2.82 56.38 -16.85
C GLU A 374 1.32 56.26 -17.20
N ASP A 375 0.61 55.20 -16.79
CA ASP A 375 -0.83 55.00 -17.11
C ASP A 375 -1.80 55.40 -15.98
N LYS A 376 -1.35 56.24 -15.05
CA LYS A 376 -2.06 56.57 -13.81
C LYS A 376 -3.17 57.62 -14.02
N MET A 377 -4.35 57.21 -14.50
CA MET A 377 -5.61 57.78 -13.99
C MET A 377 -5.86 57.22 -12.58
N TYR A 378 -5.00 57.64 -11.64
CA TYR A 378 -4.88 57.05 -10.30
C TYR A 378 -5.80 57.77 -9.32
N ASP A 379 -6.90 57.12 -8.95
CA ASP A 379 -7.79 57.53 -7.87
C ASP A 379 -7.23 57.02 -6.53
N PRO A 380 -6.72 57.90 -5.63
CA PRO A 380 -6.05 57.50 -4.39
C PRO A 380 -6.96 56.78 -3.39
N LEU A 381 -8.28 56.82 -3.59
CA LEU A 381 -9.25 56.10 -2.76
C LEU A 381 -9.52 54.67 -3.25
N ASN A 382 -9.24 54.34 -4.52
CA ASN A 382 -9.55 53.05 -5.12
C ASN A 382 -8.42 52.55 -6.05
N PRO A 383 -7.33 51.97 -5.49
CA PRO A 383 -6.14 51.56 -6.24
C PRO A 383 -6.33 50.33 -7.14
N ILE A 384 -7.51 49.71 -7.13
CA ILE A 384 -7.83 48.50 -7.90
C ILE A 384 -8.84 48.90 -9.00
N LYS A 385 -8.36 49.59 -10.04
CA LYS A 385 -9.20 49.98 -11.19
C LYS A 385 -8.62 49.56 -12.54
N ASP A 386 -7.59 48.71 -12.59
CA ASP A 386 -7.32 48.00 -13.84
C ASP A 386 -8.55 47.11 -14.12
N PRO A 387 -9.40 47.47 -15.10
CA PRO A 387 -10.66 46.79 -15.31
C PRO A 387 -10.43 45.32 -15.65
N VAL A 388 -9.27 44.97 -16.22
CA VAL A 388 -8.93 43.59 -16.58
C VAL A 388 -8.60 42.77 -15.34
N VAL A 389 -7.74 43.29 -14.45
CA VAL A 389 -7.37 42.59 -13.20
C VAL A 389 -8.58 42.48 -12.27
N VAL A 390 -9.38 43.55 -12.14
CA VAL A 390 -10.59 43.56 -11.31
C VAL A 390 -11.61 42.55 -11.83
N THR A 391 -11.91 42.56 -13.12
CA THR A 391 -12.89 41.63 -13.70
C THR A 391 -12.41 40.18 -13.63
N ALA A 392 -11.11 39.91 -13.84
CA ALA A 392 -10.55 38.57 -13.70
C ALA A 392 -10.64 38.04 -12.26
N VAL A 393 -10.30 38.87 -11.27
CA VAL A 393 -10.40 38.49 -9.84
C VAL A 393 -11.85 38.32 -9.42
N GLN A 394 -12.76 39.20 -9.85
CA GLN A 394 -14.19 39.09 -9.56
C GLN A 394 -14.82 37.85 -10.20
N ALA A 395 -14.47 37.53 -11.45
CA ALA A 395 -14.91 36.31 -12.12
C ALA A 395 -14.40 35.05 -11.39
N TRP A 396 -13.11 35.04 -11.01
CA TRP A 396 -12.49 33.92 -10.29
C TRP A 396 -13.10 33.73 -8.89
N THR A 397 -13.23 34.80 -8.12
CA THR A 397 -13.84 34.76 -6.78
C THR A 397 -15.32 34.38 -6.82
N GLY A 398 -16.06 34.85 -7.84
CA GLY A 398 -17.44 34.43 -8.10
C GLY A 398 -17.55 32.94 -8.41
N LEU A 399 -16.70 32.43 -9.30
CA LEU A 399 -16.63 31.00 -9.63
C LEU A 399 -16.31 30.14 -8.40
N MET A 400 -15.30 30.53 -7.62
CA MET A 400 -14.90 29.79 -6.42
C MET A 400 -16.00 29.82 -5.34
N SER A 401 -16.69 30.95 -5.18
CA SER A 401 -17.83 31.08 -4.25
C SER A 401 -19.02 30.20 -4.67
N LEU A 402 -19.31 30.10 -5.97
CA LEU A 402 -20.35 29.22 -6.49
C LEU A 402 -20.01 27.75 -6.22
N ILE A 403 -18.77 27.33 -6.48
CA ILE A 403 -18.30 25.97 -6.23
C ILE A 403 -18.39 25.67 -4.71
N PHE A 404 -18.08 26.64 -3.84
CA PHE A 404 -18.24 26.53 -2.39
C PHE A 404 -19.67 26.28 -1.96
N LEU A 405 -20.60 27.09 -2.44
CA LEU A 405 -22.02 26.95 -2.16
C LEU A 405 -22.52 25.57 -2.60
N CYS A 406 -22.17 25.13 -3.82
CA CYS A 406 -22.53 23.79 -4.30
C CYS A 406 -21.99 22.67 -3.39
N HIS A 407 -20.74 22.79 -2.94
CA HIS A 407 -20.17 21.80 -2.03
C HIS A 407 -20.84 21.84 -0.66
N ILE A 408 -21.11 23.01 -0.08
CA ILE A 408 -21.81 23.14 1.21
C ILE A 408 -23.19 22.51 1.15
N ILE A 409 -23.97 22.83 0.12
CA ILE A 409 -25.30 22.26 -0.10
C ILE A 409 -25.21 20.73 -0.20
N ARG A 410 -24.22 20.21 -0.95
CA ARG A 410 -23.98 18.76 -1.08
C ARG A 410 -23.57 18.09 0.23
N LEU A 411 -22.91 18.82 1.13
CA LEU A 411 -22.52 18.33 2.45
C LEU A 411 -23.72 18.30 3.38
N ILE A 412 -24.51 19.36 3.44
CA ILE A 412 -25.74 19.46 4.24
C ILE A 412 -26.73 18.36 3.85
N TRP A 413 -26.86 18.05 2.55
CA TRP A 413 -27.73 16.98 2.07
C TRP A 413 -27.17 15.56 2.32
N LYS A 414 -25.93 15.40 2.79
CA LYS A 414 -25.28 14.09 3.01
C LYS A 414 -24.84 13.83 4.45
N LEU A 415 -24.94 14.83 5.31
CA LEU A 415 -24.97 14.70 6.77
C LEU A 415 -26.35 14.22 7.18
#